data_AF-A0A519TQK4-F1
#
_entry.id   AF-A0A519TQK4-F1
#
_cell.length_a   1.000
_cell.length_b   1.000
_cell.length_c   1.000
_cell.angle_alpha   90.00
_cell.angle_beta   90.00
_cell.angle_gamma   90.00
#
_symmetry.space_group_name_H-M   'P 1'
#
loop_
_entity.id
_entity.type
_entity.pdbx_description
1 polymer ?
#
loop_
_entity_poly.entity_id
_entity_poly.type
_entity_poly.pdbx_seq_one_letter_code
_entity_poly.pdbx_strand_id
1 'polypeptide(L)'
;LGYSVAEILKATGATVTKSNLVNDRGIHICKSMLAYQRFGHGETPESAGIKGDHLAGKYYVLFDKHYREEIKQLEAEGLAPEVAKKQAPLILDAQTMLQQWEAGDEEVMALWHRMNGWVYDGFNQTYRSIGVDFDKFYYESGTYLLGKERVEEGLAKGVFFQKEDGSVWVDLTAEGLDEKLVRRADGTSVYITQDLGTAELKYQDFGYDSSVYVIGDEQNYHMQVLRAILQKLHKPYADAIYHLSYGMVDLPSGKMKSREGTVVDADELVAEVVAAAEAATLEKGKTEGLGEEELAELYHTLGLGALKYYLLKVDPKKRMLFNPAESVRLEGDTGPFVQYSYARISSIRRKALEQGVIETTDFSQYGELHPTEQELIQQLAGYAGAVAEAARSFSPALIAQYVYEVAKSYNRFFTEVPILKEDIEPAKKAFRVALSAKTAATIKTSLGLLGIAVPERM
;
A
#
# COMPACT_ATOMS: atom_id res chain seq x y z
N LEU A 1 -2.70 -1.32 2.62
CA LEU A 1 -2.95 -2.69 3.11
C LEU A 1 -1.78 -3.23 3.94
N GLY A 2 -0.62 -3.52 3.33
CA GLY A 2 0.52 -4.15 4.04
C GLY A 2 1.01 -3.39 5.29
N TYR A 3 1.08 -2.05 5.21
CA TYR A 3 1.39 -1.21 6.37
C TYR A 3 0.44 -1.45 7.54
N SER A 4 -0.87 -1.41 7.31
CA SER A 4 -1.87 -1.60 8.36
C SER A 4 -1.80 -3.00 8.98
N VAL A 5 -1.64 -4.03 8.14
CA VAL A 5 -1.46 -5.40 8.63
C VAL A 5 -0.21 -5.50 9.51
N ALA A 6 0.90 -4.86 9.13
CA ALA A 6 2.10 -4.83 9.95
C ALA A 6 1.86 -4.16 11.32
N GLU A 7 1.18 -3.00 11.35
CA GLU A 7 0.88 -2.32 12.62
C GLU A 7 -0.11 -3.11 13.50
N ILE A 8 -1.09 -3.79 12.90
CA ILE A 8 -2.01 -4.70 13.61
C ILE A 8 -1.25 -5.87 14.24
N LEU A 9 -0.32 -6.49 13.51
CA LEU A 9 0.51 -7.57 14.02
C LEU A 9 1.45 -7.09 15.14
N LYS A 10 2.06 -5.91 15.01
CA LYS A 10 2.87 -5.32 16.09
C LYS A 10 2.04 -5.11 17.37
N ALA A 11 0.77 -4.72 17.23
CA ALA A 11 -0.12 -4.52 18.37
C ALA A 11 -0.44 -5.80 19.15
N THR A 12 -0.20 -6.98 18.59
CA THR A 12 -0.32 -8.27 19.31
C THR A 12 1.00 -8.72 19.96
N GLY A 13 2.07 -7.94 19.81
CA GLY A 13 3.41 -8.26 20.31
C GLY A 13 4.30 -8.99 19.30
N ALA A 14 3.88 -9.15 18.04
CA ALA A 14 4.72 -9.74 17.00
C ALA A 14 5.90 -8.81 16.65
N THR A 15 7.07 -9.40 16.39
CA THR A 15 8.18 -8.68 15.74
C THR A 15 7.92 -8.67 14.23
N VAL A 16 7.80 -7.48 13.65
CA VAL A 16 7.43 -7.32 12.24
C VAL A 16 8.45 -6.46 11.53
N THR A 17 8.96 -6.96 10.41
CA THR A 17 9.80 -6.21 9.46
C THR A 17 8.99 -5.91 8.21
N LYS A 18 8.82 -4.62 7.90
CA LYS A 18 8.19 -4.14 6.67
C LYS A 18 9.22 -4.14 5.54
N SER A 19 9.12 -5.10 4.64
CA SER A 19 10.00 -5.16 3.46
C SER A 19 9.31 -4.68 2.19
N ASN A 20 10.01 -3.93 1.35
CA ASN A 20 9.58 -3.59 -0.01
C ASN A 20 10.44 -4.36 -1.03
N LEU A 21 9.80 -4.98 -2.03
CA LEU A 21 10.49 -5.61 -3.15
C LEU A 21 10.36 -4.69 -4.37
N VAL A 22 11.46 -4.03 -4.72
CA VAL A 22 11.53 -3.10 -5.83
C VAL A 22 11.91 -3.86 -7.10
N ASN A 23 11.05 -3.78 -8.10
CA ASN A 23 11.39 -4.19 -9.46
C ASN A 23 12.21 -3.07 -10.11
N ASP A 24 13.52 -3.26 -10.12
CA ASP A 24 14.49 -2.33 -10.67
C ASP A 24 15.24 -2.91 -11.87
N ARG A 25 14.71 -3.96 -12.50
CA ARG A 25 15.31 -4.55 -13.70
C ARG A 25 14.27 -5.01 -14.72
N GLY A 26 14.72 -5.16 -15.97
CA GLY A 26 13.93 -5.77 -17.02
C GLY A 26 13.55 -4.81 -18.14
N ILE A 27 12.83 -5.36 -19.13
CA ILE A 27 12.63 -4.68 -20.42
C ILE A 27 11.94 -3.32 -20.29
N HIS A 28 11.04 -3.15 -19.32
CA HIS A 28 10.30 -1.89 -19.13
C HIS A 28 11.24 -0.74 -18.72
N ILE A 29 12.29 -1.03 -17.95
CA ILE A 29 13.28 -0.04 -17.55
C ILE A 29 14.20 0.28 -18.72
N CYS A 30 14.64 -0.74 -19.48
CA CYS A 30 15.45 -0.53 -20.70
C CYS A 30 14.71 0.33 -21.73
N LYS A 31 13.38 0.19 -21.85
CA LYS A 31 12.56 1.07 -22.71
C LYS A 31 12.66 2.54 -22.28
N SER A 32 12.47 2.82 -20.99
CA SER A 32 12.58 4.18 -20.45
C SER A 32 14.00 4.73 -20.61
N MET A 33 15.03 3.94 -20.28
CA MET A 33 16.44 4.29 -20.44
C MET A 33 16.80 4.61 -21.89
N LEU A 34 16.37 3.79 -22.84
CA LEU A 34 16.65 4.01 -24.25
C LEU A 34 15.98 5.28 -24.77
N ALA A 35 14.73 5.54 -24.39
CA ALA A 35 14.06 6.79 -24.75
C ALA A 35 14.75 8.02 -24.11
N TYR A 36 15.18 7.92 -22.86
CA TYR A 36 15.97 8.97 -22.22
C TYR A 36 17.29 9.23 -22.96
N GLN A 37 18.02 8.16 -23.31
CA GLN A 37 19.28 8.27 -24.01
C GLN A 37 19.14 8.92 -25.39
N ARG A 38 18.06 8.62 -26.12
CA ARG A 38 17.82 9.15 -27.47
C ARG A 38 17.19 10.54 -27.50
N PHE A 39 16.24 10.79 -26.61
CA PHE A 39 15.34 11.94 -26.69
C PHE A 39 15.41 12.85 -25.48
N GLY A 40 16.16 12.46 -24.43
CA GLY A 40 16.16 13.19 -23.17
C GLY A 40 17.11 14.37 -23.11
N HIS A 41 18.10 14.46 -24.00
CA HIS A 41 19.01 15.60 -24.12
C HIS A 41 19.66 16.04 -22.78
N GLY A 42 19.90 15.09 -21.86
CA GLY A 42 20.48 15.36 -20.55
C GLY A 42 19.53 16.00 -19.52
N GLU A 43 18.21 15.97 -19.77
CA GLU A 43 17.18 16.42 -18.82
C GLU A 43 17.35 15.70 -17.47
N THR A 44 17.19 16.43 -16.38
CA THR A 44 17.18 15.91 -15.00
C THR A 44 15.86 16.29 -14.32
N PRO A 45 15.50 15.65 -13.18
CA PRO A 45 14.32 16.03 -12.41
C PRO A 45 14.31 17.54 -12.08
N GLU A 46 15.47 18.10 -11.74
CA GLU A 46 15.63 19.51 -11.41
C GLU A 46 15.44 20.42 -12.63
N SER A 47 16.04 20.08 -13.78
CA SER A 47 15.88 20.90 -14.99
C SER A 47 14.46 20.87 -15.54
N ALA A 48 13.75 19.74 -15.35
CA ALA A 48 12.39 19.56 -15.81
C ALA A 48 11.34 20.15 -14.84
N GLY A 49 11.69 20.31 -13.56
CA GLY A 49 10.72 20.61 -12.50
C GLY A 49 9.72 19.46 -12.29
N ILE A 50 10.13 18.22 -12.59
CA ILE A 50 9.30 17.01 -12.50
C ILE A 50 9.94 16.06 -11.50
N LYS A 51 9.13 15.45 -10.65
CA LYS A 51 9.55 14.38 -9.73
C LYS A 51 10.25 13.22 -10.48
N GLY A 52 11.27 12.61 -9.88
CA GLY A 52 12.18 11.70 -10.59
C GLY A 52 11.53 10.44 -11.19
N ASP A 53 10.62 9.80 -10.46
CA ASP A 53 9.83 8.66 -10.95
C ASP A 53 8.86 9.08 -12.07
N HIS A 54 8.25 10.27 -11.98
CA HIS A 54 7.41 10.81 -13.04
C HIS A 54 8.23 11.13 -14.30
N LEU A 55 9.47 11.60 -14.14
CA LEU A 55 10.40 11.82 -15.26
C LEU A 55 10.73 10.48 -15.95
N ALA A 56 11.04 9.43 -15.21
CA ALA A 56 11.26 8.10 -15.78
C ALA A 56 9.98 7.56 -16.47
N GLY A 57 8.80 7.82 -15.89
CA GLY A 57 7.50 7.50 -16.49
C GLY A 57 7.25 8.24 -17.81
N LYS A 58 7.58 9.53 -17.89
CA LYS A 58 7.52 10.34 -19.13
C LYS A 58 8.32 9.69 -20.25
N TYR A 59 9.54 9.22 -19.98
CA TYR A 59 10.37 8.55 -20.99
C TYR A 59 9.85 7.16 -21.36
N TYR A 60 9.23 6.44 -20.43
CA TYR A 60 8.54 5.20 -20.76
C TYR A 60 7.37 5.43 -21.73
N VAL A 61 6.56 6.46 -21.50
CA VAL A 61 5.46 6.85 -22.41
C VAL A 61 6.00 7.32 -23.76
N LEU A 62 7.10 8.07 -23.78
CA LEU A 62 7.76 8.53 -25.00
C LEU A 62 8.31 7.36 -25.83
N PHE A 63 8.89 6.35 -25.18
CA PHE A 63 9.28 5.10 -25.85
C PHE A 63 8.09 4.47 -26.56
N ASP A 64 6.98 4.25 -25.83
CA ASP A 64 5.81 3.56 -26.38
C ASP A 64 5.15 4.35 -27.53
N LYS A 65 5.25 5.69 -27.51
CA LYS A 65 4.81 6.55 -28.62
C LYS A 65 5.63 6.28 -29.89
N HIS A 66 6.96 6.39 -29.82
CA HIS A 66 7.83 6.17 -30.98
C HIS A 66 7.81 4.71 -31.45
N TYR A 67 7.74 3.76 -30.53
CA TYR A 67 7.59 2.34 -30.86
C TYR A 67 6.31 2.05 -31.67
N ARG A 68 5.19 2.72 -31.36
CA ARG A 68 3.96 2.62 -32.17
C ARG A 68 4.12 3.24 -33.57
N GLU A 69 4.88 4.33 -33.68
CA GLU A 69 5.18 4.95 -34.98
C GLU A 69 5.99 3.99 -35.85
N GLU A 70 7.02 3.35 -35.30
CA GLU A 70 7.82 2.33 -35.99
C GLU A 70 6.98 1.11 -36.42
N ILE A 71 6.11 0.60 -35.53
CA ILE A 71 5.21 -0.51 -35.88
C ILE A 71 4.32 -0.13 -37.06
N LYS A 72 3.69 1.05 -37.02
CA LYS A 72 2.81 1.51 -38.11
C LYS A 72 3.57 1.65 -39.43
N GLN A 73 4.82 2.10 -39.38
CA GLN A 73 5.67 2.20 -40.56
C GLN A 73 5.96 0.81 -41.14
N LEU A 74 6.38 -0.15 -40.32
CA LEU A 74 6.65 -1.52 -40.75
C LEU A 74 5.38 -2.22 -41.29
N GLU A 75 4.22 -1.96 -40.68
CA GLU A 75 2.93 -2.43 -41.19
C GLU A 75 2.62 -1.83 -42.56
N ALA A 76 2.91 -0.54 -42.78
CA ALA A 76 2.76 0.11 -44.08
C ALA A 76 3.75 -0.43 -45.14
N GLU A 77 4.91 -0.91 -44.72
CA GLU A 77 5.90 -1.60 -45.55
C GLU A 77 5.53 -3.07 -45.83
N GLY A 78 4.40 -3.54 -45.31
CA GLY A 78 3.81 -4.85 -45.62
C GLY A 78 4.09 -5.95 -44.59
N LEU A 79 4.69 -5.62 -43.43
CA LEU A 79 4.87 -6.60 -42.36
C LEU A 79 3.55 -6.85 -41.62
N ALA A 80 3.31 -8.10 -41.26
CA ALA A 80 2.19 -8.45 -40.38
C ALA A 80 2.36 -7.79 -39.00
N PRO A 81 1.28 -7.33 -38.33
CA PRO A 81 1.34 -6.60 -37.06
C PRO A 81 2.19 -7.27 -35.96
N GLU A 82 2.07 -8.59 -35.80
CA GLU A 82 2.84 -9.34 -34.79
C GLU A 82 4.33 -9.45 -35.13
N VAL A 83 4.69 -9.40 -36.41
CA VAL A 83 6.08 -9.38 -36.88
C VAL A 83 6.64 -7.98 -36.73
N ALA A 84 5.89 -6.95 -37.14
CA ALA A 84 6.26 -5.54 -36.97
C ALA A 84 6.58 -5.20 -35.51
N LYS A 85 5.74 -5.65 -34.56
CA LYS A 85 6.01 -5.50 -33.11
C LYS A 85 7.34 -6.12 -32.68
N LYS A 86 7.74 -7.26 -33.25
CA LYS A 86 8.98 -7.94 -32.85
C LYS A 86 10.22 -7.40 -33.57
N GLN A 87 10.04 -6.78 -34.73
CA GLN A 87 11.13 -6.31 -35.60
C GLN A 87 11.33 -4.80 -35.57
N ALA A 88 10.44 -4.03 -34.93
CA ALA A 88 10.63 -2.60 -34.73
C ALA A 88 11.99 -2.30 -34.07
N PRO A 89 12.81 -1.40 -34.65
CA PRO A 89 14.16 -1.12 -34.15
C PRO A 89 14.22 -0.82 -32.65
N LEU A 90 13.32 0.01 -32.12
CA LEU A 90 13.34 0.40 -30.71
C LEU A 90 13.21 -0.79 -29.74
N ILE A 91 12.40 -1.82 -30.06
CA ILE A 91 12.27 -2.97 -29.17
C ILE A 91 13.49 -3.88 -29.23
N LEU A 92 14.11 -4.01 -30.40
CA LEU A 92 15.35 -4.77 -30.59
C LEU A 92 16.51 -4.09 -29.85
N ASP A 93 16.59 -2.77 -29.93
CA ASP A 93 17.57 -1.98 -29.20
C ASP A 93 17.36 -2.08 -27.68
N ALA A 94 16.11 -2.05 -27.21
CA ALA A 94 15.79 -2.24 -25.80
C ALA A 94 16.14 -3.66 -25.30
N GLN A 95 15.96 -4.69 -26.13
CA GLN A 95 16.38 -6.06 -25.83
C GLN A 95 17.91 -6.19 -25.78
N THR A 96 18.61 -5.53 -26.70
CA THR A 96 20.08 -5.46 -26.70
C THR A 96 20.60 -4.77 -25.44
N MET A 97 19.98 -3.65 -25.06
CA MET A 97 20.32 -2.94 -23.82
C MET A 97 20.08 -3.81 -22.57
N LEU A 98 19.03 -4.63 -22.54
CA LEU A 98 18.81 -5.58 -21.45
C LEU A 98 19.92 -6.63 -21.35
N GLN A 99 20.40 -7.14 -22.49
CA GLN A 99 21.54 -8.08 -22.52
C GLN A 99 22.83 -7.40 -22.05
N GLN A 100 23.08 -6.16 -22.46
CA GLN A 100 24.22 -5.35 -22.00
C GLN A 100 24.14 -5.09 -20.49
N TRP A 101 22.95 -4.81 -19.96
CA TRP A 101 22.72 -4.65 -18.53
C TRP A 101 23.04 -5.94 -17.76
N GLU A 102 22.57 -7.10 -18.23
CA GLU A 102 22.91 -8.39 -17.60
C GLU A 102 24.41 -8.73 -17.69
N ALA A 103 25.08 -8.27 -18.75
CA ALA A 103 26.52 -8.42 -18.93
C ALA A 103 27.35 -7.42 -18.10
N GLY A 104 26.72 -6.45 -17.44
CA GLY A 104 27.41 -5.44 -16.63
C GLY A 104 28.12 -4.36 -17.45
N ASP A 105 27.61 -4.04 -18.64
CA ASP A 105 28.15 -2.94 -19.47
C ASP A 105 28.19 -1.62 -18.68
N GLU A 106 29.35 -0.96 -18.67
CA GLU A 106 29.60 0.20 -17.79
C GLU A 106 28.68 1.38 -18.11
N GLU A 107 28.41 1.67 -19.38
CA GLU A 107 27.57 2.80 -19.78
C GLU A 107 26.10 2.54 -19.46
N VAL A 108 25.62 1.32 -19.75
CA VAL A 108 24.25 0.92 -19.45
C VAL A 108 24.01 0.88 -17.93
N MET A 109 24.96 0.35 -17.16
CA MET A 109 24.87 0.34 -15.69
C MET A 109 24.91 1.75 -15.10
N ALA A 110 25.74 2.66 -15.62
CA ALA A 110 25.79 4.04 -15.16
C ALA A 110 24.46 4.78 -15.41
N LEU A 111 23.84 4.57 -16.58
CA LEU A 111 22.53 5.12 -16.90
C LEU A 111 21.44 4.52 -16.00
N TRP A 112 21.49 3.20 -15.77
CA TRP A 112 20.57 2.48 -14.90
C TRP A 112 20.61 3.01 -13.46
N HIS A 113 21.81 3.16 -12.89
CA HIS A 113 21.98 3.71 -11.54
C HIS A 113 21.43 5.14 -11.43
N ARG A 114 21.67 5.97 -12.46
CA ARG A 114 21.18 7.35 -12.49
C ARG A 114 19.65 7.40 -12.49
N MET A 115 19.02 6.72 -13.44
CA MET A 115 17.56 6.80 -13.60
C MET A 115 16.82 6.11 -12.45
N ASN A 116 17.28 4.96 -11.97
CA ASN A 116 16.66 4.33 -10.80
C ASN A 116 16.89 5.13 -9.52
N GLY A 117 18.02 5.82 -9.37
CA GLY A 117 18.22 6.75 -8.26
C GLY A 117 17.12 7.81 -8.21
N TRP A 118 16.79 8.43 -9.34
CA TRP A 118 15.68 9.39 -9.43
C TRP A 118 14.32 8.75 -9.08
N VAL A 119 14.07 7.53 -9.55
CA VAL A 119 12.84 6.79 -9.23
C VAL A 119 12.74 6.50 -7.73
N TYR A 120 13.83 6.06 -7.10
CA TYR A 120 13.87 5.76 -5.67
C TYR A 120 13.63 7.02 -4.83
N ASP A 121 14.26 8.14 -5.19
CA ASP A 121 14.03 9.43 -4.53
C ASP A 121 12.57 9.89 -4.69
N GLY A 122 11.99 9.68 -5.87
CA GLY A 122 10.59 9.92 -6.14
C GLY A 122 9.66 9.08 -5.27
N PHE A 123 9.83 7.75 -5.27
CA PHE A 123 9.03 6.85 -4.43
C PHE A 123 9.16 7.17 -2.94
N ASN A 124 10.34 7.54 -2.46
CA ASN A 124 10.54 7.98 -1.08
C ASN A 124 9.73 9.22 -0.72
N GLN A 125 9.56 10.17 -1.65
CA GLN A 125 8.68 11.32 -1.44
C GLN A 125 7.22 10.88 -1.29
N THR A 126 6.73 10.00 -2.17
CA THR A 126 5.36 9.46 -2.08
C THR A 126 5.16 8.71 -0.77
N TYR A 127 6.09 7.82 -0.39
CA TYR A 127 5.99 7.04 0.86
C TYR A 127 5.88 7.94 2.10
N ARG A 128 6.69 9.01 2.16
CA ARG A 128 6.60 10.00 3.24
C ARG A 128 5.27 10.74 3.23
N SER A 129 4.82 11.21 2.06
CA SER A 129 3.55 11.92 1.92
C SER A 129 2.39 11.07 2.41
N ILE A 130 2.29 9.81 1.95
CA ILE A 130 1.21 8.92 2.39
C ILE A 130 1.42 8.35 3.79
N GLY A 131 2.55 8.60 4.46
CA GLY A 131 2.85 8.08 5.79
C GLY A 131 3.00 6.56 5.84
N VAL A 132 3.83 6.00 4.95
CA VAL A 132 4.29 4.60 5.03
C VAL A 132 5.80 4.54 5.10
N ASP A 133 6.31 3.52 5.78
CA ASP A 133 7.74 3.28 5.96
C ASP A 133 8.07 1.80 5.79
N PHE A 134 9.34 1.53 5.45
CA PHE A 134 9.89 0.20 5.23
C PHE A 134 11.21 0.07 5.99
N ASP A 135 11.40 -1.08 6.62
CA ASP A 135 12.61 -1.44 7.37
C ASP A 135 13.70 -2.02 6.46
N LYS A 136 13.29 -2.62 5.32
CA LYS A 136 14.19 -3.27 4.37
C LYS A 136 13.71 -3.11 2.94
N PHE A 137 14.63 -2.78 2.04
CA PHE A 137 14.41 -2.82 0.60
C PHE A 137 15.16 -4.02 0.01
N TYR A 138 14.45 -4.78 -0.82
CA TYR A 138 15.00 -5.79 -1.70
C TYR A 138 14.88 -5.31 -3.14
N TYR A 139 15.85 -5.68 -3.95
CA TYR A 139 15.93 -5.27 -5.34
C TYR A 139 16.02 -6.53 -6.20
N GLU A 140 15.17 -6.62 -7.23
CA GLU A 140 15.21 -7.76 -8.15
C GLU A 140 16.55 -7.88 -8.88
N SER A 141 17.26 -6.75 -9.07
CA SER A 141 18.64 -6.71 -9.54
C SER A 141 19.62 -7.47 -8.65
N GLY A 142 19.33 -7.62 -7.35
CA GLY A 142 20.15 -8.40 -6.41
C GLY A 142 19.70 -9.85 -6.22
N THR A 143 18.41 -10.14 -6.34
CA THR A 143 17.86 -11.48 -6.00
C THR A 143 17.87 -12.47 -7.15
N TYR A 144 17.96 -12.01 -8.40
CA TYR A 144 17.87 -12.92 -9.56
C TYR A 144 19.03 -13.94 -9.64
N LEU A 145 20.24 -13.57 -9.21
CA LEU A 145 21.40 -14.47 -9.20
C LEU A 145 21.17 -15.62 -8.21
N LEU A 146 20.73 -15.29 -7.00
CA LEU A 146 20.34 -16.28 -6.00
C LEU A 146 19.19 -17.16 -6.51
N GLY A 147 18.25 -16.57 -7.24
CA GLY A 147 17.21 -17.31 -7.96
C GLY A 147 17.77 -18.34 -8.94
N LYS A 148 18.75 -17.98 -9.76
CA LYS A 148 19.43 -18.90 -10.68
C LYS A 148 20.13 -20.03 -9.93
N GLU A 149 20.77 -19.74 -8.80
CA GLU A 149 21.36 -20.79 -7.95
C GLU A 149 20.33 -21.78 -7.42
N ARG A 150 19.11 -21.32 -7.06
CA ARG A 150 18.01 -22.23 -6.68
C ARG A 150 17.53 -23.10 -7.84
N VAL A 151 17.62 -22.60 -9.07
CA VAL A 151 17.34 -23.42 -10.27
C VAL A 151 18.38 -24.53 -10.43
N GLU A 152 19.66 -24.24 -10.25
CA GLU A 152 20.70 -25.27 -10.28
C GLU A 152 20.54 -26.29 -9.16
N GLU A 153 20.17 -25.84 -7.95
CA GLU A 153 19.85 -26.73 -6.83
C GLU A 153 18.70 -27.70 -7.19
N GLY A 154 17.63 -27.18 -7.81
CA GLY A 154 16.48 -27.99 -8.21
C GLY A 154 16.80 -28.99 -9.32
N LEU A 155 17.66 -28.62 -10.28
CA LEU A 155 18.19 -29.56 -11.29
C LEU A 155 19.02 -30.67 -10.64
N ALA A 156 19.94 -30.31 -9.75
CA ALA A 156 20.81 -31.27 -9.06
C ALA A 156 20.03 -32.26 -8.19
N LYS A 157 18.90 -31.82 -7.60
CA LYS A 157 17.99 -32.65 -6.80
C LYS A 157 16.98 -33.45 -7.63
N GLY A 158 16.93 -33.27 -8.96
CA GLY A 158 15.93 -33.89 -9.82
C GLY A 158 14.51 -33.37 -9.62
N VAL A 159 14.35 -32.22 -8.97
CA VAL A 159 13.06 -31.52 -8.80
C VAL A 159 12.70 -30.78 -10.09
N PHE A 160 13.70 -30.22 -10.77
CA PHE A 160 13.56 -29.56 -12.06
C PHE A 160 14.11 -30.45 -13.17
N PHE A 161 13.61 -30.24 -14.39
CA PHE A 161 14.04 -30.96 -15.58
C PHE A 161 14.30 -30.00 -16.74
N GLN A 162 15.17 -30.40 -17.65
CA GLN A 162 15.51 -29.63 -18.84
C GLN A 162 14.81 -30.22 -20.07
N LYS A 163 14.22 -29.35 -20.90
CA LYS A 163 13.64 -29.74 -22.20
C LYS A 163 14.72 -29.72 -23.30
N GLU A 164 14.40 -30.28 -24.46
CA GLU A 164 15.33 -30.40 -25.60
C GLU A 164 15.88 -29.04 -26.08
N ASP A 165 15.11 -27.96 -25.92
CA ASP A 165 15.51 -26.59 -26.27
C ASP A 165 16.46 -25.95 -25.24
N GLY A 166 16.80 -26.66 -24.16
CA GLY A 166 17.67 -26.17 -23.09
C GLY A 166 16.96 -25.41 -21.98
N SER A 167 15.65 -25.15 -22.09
CA SER A 167 14.87 -24.49 -21.05
C SER A 167 14.62 -25.40 -19.85
N VAL A 168 14.51 -24.82 -18.64
CA VAL A 168 14.35 -25.58 -17.38
C VAL A 168 12.95 -25.35 -16.80
N TRP A 169 12.34 -26.45 -16.38
CA TRP A 169 10.96 -26.53 -15.94
C TRP A 169 10.83 -27.31 -14.63
N VAL A 170 9.71 -27.09 -13.95
CA VAL A 170 9.23 -27.89 -12.83
C VAL A 170 7.85 -28.43 -13.16
N ASP A 171 7.63 -29.72 -12.91
CA ASP A 171 6.30 -30.33 -13.01
C ASP A 171 5.60 -30.17 -11.67
N LEU A 172 4.43 -29.51 -11.67
CA LEU A 172 3.59 -29.30 -10.49
C LEU A 172 2.20 -29.95 -10.62
N THR A 173 2.04 -30.89 -11.55
CA THR A 173 0.76 -31.57 -11.82
C THR A 173 0.24 -32.38 -10.63
N ALA A 174 1.13 -32.97 -9.83
CA ALA A 174 0.77 -33.66 -8.59
C ALA A 174 0.17 -32.72 -7.54
N GLU A 175 0.48 -31.43 -7.60
CA GLU A 175 -0.04 -30.37 -6.74
C GLU A 175 -1.28 -29.68 -7.33
N GLY A 176 -1.79 -30.15 -8.48
CA GLY A 176 -2.94 -29.57 -9.17
C GLY A 176 -2.62 -28.32 -9.99
N LEU A 177 -1.35 -28.10 -10.34
CA LEU A 177 -0.84 -26.99 -11.13
C LEU A 177 -0.25 -27.50 -12.46
N ASP A 178 0.29 -26.62 -13.31
CA ASP A 178 0.89 -27.01 -14.58
C ASP A 178 2.42 -27.08 -14.50
N GLU A 179 3.06 -27.57 -15.56
CA GLU A 179 4.50 -27.38 -15.73
C GLU A 179 4.84 -25.89 -15.80
N LYS A 180 5.79 -25.45 -14.97
CA LYS A 180 6.23 -24.06 -14.93
C LYS A 180 7.66 -23.92 -15.43
N LEU A 181 7.87 -22.99 -16.37
CA LEU A 181 9.19 -22.54 -16.79
C LEU A 181 9.87 -21.78 -15.64
N VAL A 182 11.08 -22.22 -15.25
CA VAL A 182 11.91 -21.59 -14.22
C VAL A 182 13.22 -21.00 -14.77
N ARG A 183 13.60 -21.33 -16.01
CA ARG A 183 14.69 -20.67 -16.74
C ARG A 183 14.49 -20.83 -18.25
N ARG A 184 14.64 -19.74 -19.02
CA ARG A 184 14.52 -19.77 -20.49
C ARG A 184 15.70 -20.52 -21.13
N ALA A 185 15.51 -20.92 -22.39
CA ALA A 185 16.54 -21.57 -23.22
C ALA A 185 17.82 -20.71 -23.38
N ASP A 186 17.66 -19.37 -23.44
CA ASP A 186 18.76 -18.41 -23.51
C ASP A 186 19.47 -18.16 -22.16
N GLY A 187 19.08 -18.88 -21.10
CA GLY A 187 19.66 -18.76 -19.75
C GLY A 187 19.11 -17.57 -18.94
N THR A 188 18.23 -16.75 -19.50
CA THR A 188 17.63 -15.62 -18.78
C THR A 188 16.63 -16.11 -17.72
N SER A 189 16.58 -15.39 -16.59
CA SER A 189 15.65 -15.66 -15.49
C SER A 189 14.25 -15.15 -15.81
N VAL A 190 13.25 -15.78 -15.19
CA VAL A 190 11.85 -15.34 -15.20
C VAL A 190 11.42 -14.91 -13.80
N TYR A 191 10.24 -14.30 -13.65
CA TYR A 191 9.74 -13.81 -12.36
C TYR A 191 9.78 -14.86 -11.25
N ILE A 192 9.36 -16.10 -11.56
CA ILE A 192 9.39 -17.17 -10.54
C ILE A 192 10.81 -17.48 -10.07
N THR A 193 11.82 -17.37 -10.95
CA THR A 193 13.24 -17.53 -10.58
C THR A 193 13.64 -16.46 -9.56
N GLN A 194 13.27 -15.21 -9.82
CA GLN A 194 13.62 -14.08 -8.97
C GLN A 194 12.99 -14.23 -7.59
N ASP A 195 11.72 -14.63 -7.54
CA ASP A 195 11.00 -14.83 -6.28
C ASP A 195 11.53 -16.00 -5.44
N LEU A 196 12.09 -17.05 -6.06
CA LEU A 196 12.83 -18.08 -5.32
C LEU A 196 14.04 -17.48 -4.59
N GLY A 197 14.78 -16.60 -5.27
CA GLY A 197 15.90 -15.87 -4.68
C GLY A 197 15.43 -14.93 -3.56
N THR A 198 14.37 -14.16 -3.80
CA THR A 198 13.81 -13.26 -2.80
C THR A 198 13.32 -14.01 -1.55
N ALA A 199 12.63 -15.14 -1.71
CA ALA A 199 12.14 -15.93 -0.59
C ALA A 199 13.27 -16.50 0.27
N GLU A 200 14.34 -16.99 -0.36
CA GLU A 200 15.56 -17.47 0.30
C GLU A 200 16.26 -16.32 1.05
N LEU A 201 16.51 -15.18 0.38
CA LEU A 201 17.21 -14.04 0.97
C LEU A 201 16.46 -13.50 2.21
N LYS A 202 15.13 -13.34 2.12
CA LYS A 202 14.31 -12.93 3.26
C LYS A 202 14.45 -13.89 4.44
N TYR A 203 14.54 -15.20 4.17
CA TYR A 203 14.65 -16.18 5.24
C TYR A 203 16.05 -16.17 5.86
N GLN A 204 17.09 -15.99 5.06
CA GLN A 204 18.46 -15.83 5.56
C GLN A 204 18.61 -14.58 6.43
N ASP A 205 17.97 -13.47 6.05
CA ASP A 205 18.03 -12.21 6.79
C ASP A 205 17.30 -12.29 8.14
N PHE A 206 16.18 -13.01 8.23
CA PHE A 206 15.27 -12.90 9.39
C PHE A 206 14.89 -14.21 10.09
N GLY A 207 15.05 -15.37 9.45
CA GLY A 207 14.59 -16.65 10.00
C GLY A 207 13.09 -16.65 10.35
N TYR A 208 12.27 -16.00 9.53
CA TYR A 208 10.87 -15.70 9.87
C TYR A 208 10.00 -16.95 10.06
N ASP A 209 9.03 -16.85 10.97
CA ASP A 209 7.95 -17.86 11.15
C ASP A 209 6.77 -17.64 10.17
N SER A 210 6.64 -16.42 9.63
CA SER A 210 5.61 -16.05 8.68
C SER A 210 6.12 -14.93 7.77
N SER A 211 5.86 -15.05 6.47
CA SER A 211 6.15 -14.04 5.47
C SER A 211 4.90 -13.73 4.66
N VAL A 212 4.29 -12.58 4.95
CA VAL A 212 3.08 -12.09 4.27
C VAL A 212 3.45 -11.33 2.99
N TYR A 213 3.06 -11.88 1.84
CA TYR A 213 3.17 -11.26 0.52
C TYR A 213 1.88 -10.53 0.19
N VAL A 214 1.92 -9.21 0.11
CA VAL A 214 0.76 -8.36 -0.18
C VAL A 214 0.75 -8.05 -1.67
N ILE A 215 0.05 -8.86 -2.46
CA ILE A 215 0.11 -8.84 -3.93
C ILE A 215 -1.32 -8.95 -4.49
N GLY A 216 -1.59 -8.30 -5.62
CA GLY A 216 -2.88 -8.38 -6.32
C GLY A 216 -3.33 -9.80 -6.67
N ASP A 217 -4.64 -9.99 -6.81
CA ASP A 217 -5.29 -11.26 -7.12
C ASP A 217 -4.86 -11.88 -8.47
N GLU A 218 -4.40 -11.05 -9.40
CA GLU A 218 -3.80 -11.46 -10.67
C GLU A 218 -2.55 -12.36 -10.51
N GLN A 219 -1.91 -12.36 -9.33
CA GLN A 219 -0.75 -13.19 -9.02
C GLN A 219 -1.07 -14.41 -8.12
N ASN A 220 -2.35 -14.74 -7.90
CA ASN A 220 -2.73 -15.89 -7.07
C ASN A 220 -2.08 -17.20 -7.52
N TYR A 221 -2.15 -17.51 -8.81
CA TYR A 221 -1.53 -18.72 -9.36
C TYR A 221 0.00 -18.70 -9.22
N HIS A 222 0.61 -17.54 -9.43
CA HIS A 222 2.06 -17.38 -9.30
C HIS A 222 2.54 -17.66 -7.87
N MET A 223 1.83 -17.16 -6.85
CA MET A 223 2.17 -17.42 -5.45
C MET A 223 1.94 -18.88 -5.03
N GLN A 224 0.92 -19.55 -5.59
CA GLN A 224 0.72 -20.98 -5.40
C GLN A 224 1.88 -21.80 -5.97
N VAL A 225 2.30 -21.47 -7.19
CA VAL A 225 3.47 -22.06 -7.85
C VAL A 225 4.75 -21.85 -7.03
N LEU A 226 5.00 -20.63 -6.55
CA LEU A 226 6.17 -20.33 -5.72
C LEU A 226 6.22 -21.22 -4.48
N ARG A 227 5.11 -21.30 -3.74
CA ARG A 227 5.02 -22.14 -2.55
C ARG A 227 5.24 -23.62 -2.87
N ALA A 228 4.60 -24.14 -3.92
CA ALA A 228 4.74 -25.53 -4.35
C ALA A 228 6.18 -25.88 -4.72
N ILE A 229 6.88 -25.00 -5.44
CA ILE A 229 8.29 -25.17 -5.78
C ILE A 229 9.15 -25.23 -4.51
N LEU A 230 8.96 -24.30 -3.57
CA LEU A 230 9.73 -24.26 -2.33
C LEU A 230 9.49 -25.50 -1.45
N GLN A 231 8.27 -26.03 -1.43
CA GLN A 231 7.94 -27.29 -0.76
C GLN A 231 8.64 -28.48 -1.40
N LYS A 232 8.64 -28.58 -2.74
CA LYS A 232 9.38 -29.63 -3.48
C LYS A 232 10.90 -29.55 -3.30
N LEU A 233 11.43 -28.34 -3.13
CA LEU A 233 12.84 -28.13 -2.78
C LEU A 233 13.14 -28.40 -1.29
N HIS A 234 12.11 -28.73 -0.49
CA HIS A 234 12.17 -28.95 0.95
C HIS A 234 12.73 -27.76 1.74
N LYS A 235 12.34 -26.54 1.34
CA LYS A 235 12.74 -25.32 2.05
C LYS A 235 11.93 -25.18 3.34
N PRO A 236 12.58 -24.92 4.50
CA PRO A 236 11.89 -24.91 5.80
C PRO A 236 10.87 -23.77 5.95
N TYR A 237 11.01 -22.71 5.15
CA TYR A 237 10.15 -21.53 5.14
C TYR A 237 9.00 -21.60 4.12
N ALA A 238 8.88 -22.70 3.36
CA ALA A 238 7.87 -22.79 2.31
C ALA A 238 6.43 -22.62 2.83
N ASP A 239 6.13 -23.19 4.00
CA ASP A 239 4.80 -23.10 4.64
C ASP A 239 4.57 -21.79 5.41
N ALA A 240 5.64 -21.03 5.66
CA ALA A 240 5.54 -19.70 6.27
C ALA A 240 5.09 -18.63 5.27
N ILE A 241 5.09 -18.91 3.96
CA ILE A 241 4.68 -17.96 2.93
C ILE A 241 3.15 -17.87 2.90
N TYR A 242 2.64 -16.67 3.17
CA TYR A 242 1.22 -16.35 3.09
C TYR A 242 0.97 -15.28 2.02
N HIS A 243 0.10 -15.55 1.04
CA HIS A 243 -0.31 -14.56 0.05
C HIS A 243 -1.55 -13.82 0.55
N LEU A 244 -1.35 -12.58 1.00
CA LEU A 244 -2.44 -11.63 1.24
C LEU A 244 -2.87 -11.03 -0.11
N SER A 245 -3.71 -11.78 -0.83
CA SER A 245 -4.31 -11.37 -2.10
C SER A 245 -5.25 -10.19 -1.90
N TYR A 246 -5.14 -9.17 -2.77
CA TYR A 246 -6.11 -8.07 -2.82
C TYR A 246 -6.70 -7.85 -4.22
N GLY A 247 -7.94 -7.39 -4.27
CA GLY A 247 -8.65 -7.07 -5.51
C GLY A 247 -8.28 -5.69 -6.05
N MET A 248 -8.45 -5.49 -7.35
CA MET A 248 -8.13 -4.22 -8.01
C MET A 248 -9.06 -3.07 -7.57
N VAL A 249 -8.52 -1.85 -7.61
CA VAL A 249 -9.28 -0.61 -7.38
C VAL A 249 -9.59 0.01 -8.75
N ASP A 250 -10.88 0.20 -9.03
CA ASP A 250 -11.36 0.94 -10.20
C ASP A 250 -11.75 2.36 -9.77
N LEU A 251 -11.63 3.34 -10.67
CA LEU A 251 -12.13 4.70 -10.48
C LEU A 251 -13.41 4.91 -11.30
N PRO A 252 -14.32 5.84 -10.94
CA PRO A 252 -15.52 6.14 -11.71
C PRO A 252 -15.23 6.56 -13.16
N SER A 253 -14.08 7.19 -13.39
CA SER A 253 -13.58 7.58 -14.71
C SER A 253 -13.06 6.40 -15.54
N GLY A 254 -12.89 5.21 -14.96
CA GLY A 254 -12.38 4.00 -15.60
C GLY A 254 -11.26 3.31 -14.81
N LYS A 255 -10.60 2.33 -15.44
CA LYS A 255 -9.43 1.67 -14.84
C LYS A 255 -8.24 2.64 -14.76
N MET A 256 -7.45 2.56 -13.69
CA MET A 256 -6.04 2.99 -13.71
C MET A 256 -5.31 2.16 -14.79
N LYS A 257 -5.24 2.62 -16.04
CA LYS A 257 -4.57 1.88 -17.13
C LYS A 257 -3.70 2.80 -17.98
N SER A 258 -2.38 2.68 -17.85
CA SER A 258 -1.48 3.02 -18.96
C SER A 258 -1.53 1.94 -20.02
N ARG A 259 -2.18 2.28 -21.12
CA ARG A 259 -1.69 2.10 -22.50
C ARG A 259 -2.33 3.14 -23.46
N GLU A 260 -3.16 4.04 -22.95
CA GLU A 260 -3.82 5.11 -23.74
C GLU A 260 -3.62 6.53 -23.17
N GLY A 261 -2.77 6.69 -22.14
CA GLY A 261 -2.35 8.02 -21.63
C GLY A 261 -3.16 8.57 -20.45
N THR A 262 -4.03 7.75 -19.83
CA THR A 262 -4.79 8.13 -18.61
C THR A 262 -4.36 7.23 -17.45
N VAL A 263 -3.15 7.46 -16.94
CA VAL A 263 -2.74 6.90 -15.64
C VAL A 263 -3.15 7.93 -14.59
N VAL A 264 -3.79 7.48 -13.53
CA VAL A 264 -3.89 8.28 -12.31
C VAL A 264 -2.75 7.83 -11.42
N ASP A 265 -1.75 8.69 -11.25
CA ASP A 265 -0.60 8.39 -10.41
C ASP A 265 -1.01 8.45 -8.92
N ALA A 266 -0.27 7.76 -8.05
CA ALA A 266 -0.58 7.74 -6.62
C ALA A 266 -0.58 9.16 -6.02
N ASP A 267 0.35 10.00 -6.47
CA ASP A 267 0.44 11.40 -6.04
C ASP A 267 -0.78 12.22 -6.49
N GLU A 268 -1.28 11.99 -7.71
CA GLU A 268 -2.48 12.65 -8.23
C GLU A 268 -3.73 12.22 -7.47
N LEU A 269 -3.86 10.92 -7.17
CA LEU A 269 -4.98 10.42 -6.37
C LEU A 269 -4.99 11.03 -4.96
N VAL A 270 -3.83 11.14 -4.32
CA VAL A 270 -3.70 11.80 -3.02
C VAL A 270 -4.10 13.27 -3.13
N ALA A 271 -3.59 13.99 -4.13
CA ALA A 271 -3.93 15.38 -4.36
C ALA A 271 -5.44 15.58 -4.58
N GLU A 272 -6.08 14.71 -5.37
CA GLU A 272 -7.53 14.76 -5.64
C GLU A 272 -8.34 14.58 -4.35
N VAL A 273 -7.99 13.60 -3.52
CA VAL A 273 -8.72 13.34 -2.26
C VAL A 273 -8.48 14.45 -1.24
N VAL A 274 -7.27 15.02 -1.18
CA VAL A 274 -6.97 16.17 -0.32
C VAL A 274 -7.77 17.41 -0.75
N ALA A 275 -7.84 17.69 -2.05
CA ALA A 275 -8.65 18.79 -2.58
C ALA A 275 -10.16 18.57 -2.29
N ALA A 276 -10.64 17.33 -2.40
CA ALA A 276 -12.02 17.00 -2.02
C ALA A 276 -12.28 17.20 -0.52
N ALA A 277 -11.31 16.86 0.34
CA ALA A 277 -11.40 17.07 1.78
C ALA A 277 -11.37 18.56 2.15
N GLU A 278 -10.55 19.37 1.47
CA GLU A 278 -10.53 20.83 1.60
C GLU A 278 -11.92 21.42 1.28
N ALA A 279 -12.47 21.09 0.10
CA ALA A 279 -13.78 21.59 -0.32
C ALA A 279 -14.89 21.24 0.69
N ALA A 280 -14.93 19.99 1.15
CA ALA A 280 -15.90 19.52 2.14
C ALA A 280 -15.74 20.21 3.51
N THR A 281 -14.50 20.54 3.91
CA THR A 281 -14.22 21.22 5.17
C THR A 281 -14.62 22.69 5.11
N LEU A 282 -14.34 23.38 4.01
CA LEU A 282 -14.71 24.78 3.79
C LEU A 282 -16.22 24.99 3.75
N GLU A 283 -16.98 24.08 3.12
CA GLU A 283 -18.45 24.14 3.08
C GLU A 283 -19.09 24.14 4.48
N LYS A 284 -18.46 23.47 5.45
CA LYS A 284 -18.98 23.33 6.83
C LYS A 284 -18.65 24.52 7.75
N GLY A 285 -17.76 25.43 7.33
CA GLY A 285 -17.48 26.70 8.04
C GLY A 285 -16.83 26.56 9.42
N LYS A 286 -16.04 25.50 9.68
CA LYS A 286 -15.42 25.21 11.00
C LYS A 286 -13.90 25.37 11.03
N THR A 287 -13.35 26.23 10.19
CA THR A 287 -11.90 26.50 10.08
C THR A 287 -11.45 27.72 10.89
N GLU A 288 -12.33 28.32 11.68
CA GLU A 288 -12.04 29.55 12.42
C GLU A 288 -10.85 29.37 13.39
N GLY A 289 -9.86 30.26 13.23
CA GLY A 289 -8.67 30.31 14.08
C GLY A 289 -7.61 29.25 13.77
N LEU A 290 -7.53 28.75 12.54
CA LEU A 290 -6.40 27.99 12.00
C LEU A 290 -5.67 28.85 10.95
N GLY A 291 -4.33 28.85 10.98
CA GLY A 291 -3.49 29.46 9.94
C GLY A 291 -3.46 28.63 8.64
N GLU A 292 -2.90 29.20 7.56
CA GLU A 292 -2.82 28.51 6.26
C GLU A 292 -2.09 27.17 6.34
N GLU A 293 -0.96 27.10 7.06
CA GLU A 293 -0.20 25.86 7.23
C GLU A 293 -0.99 24.81 8.03
N GLU A 294 -1.69 25.22 9.09
CA GLU A 294 -2.53 24.31 9.89
C GLU A 294 -3.73 23.78 9.09
N LEU A 295 -4.29 24.60 8.21
CA LEU A 295 -5.36 24.17 7.29
C LEU A 295 -4.85 23.18 6.26
N ALA A 296 -3.69 23.43 5.67
CA ALA A 296 -3.07 22.49 4.73
C ALA A 296 -2.80 21.13 5.39
N GLU A 297 -2.27 21.12 6.62
CA GLU A 297 -2.05 19.88 7.39
C GLU A 297 -3.38 19.18 7.72
N LEU A 298 -4.42 19.93 8.09
CA LEU A 298 -5.75 19.40 8.34
C LEU A 298 -6.33 18.72 7.10
N TYR A 299 -6.33 19.40 5.95
CA TYR A 299 -6.86 18.85 4.70
C TYR A 299 -6.10 17.61 4.26
N HIS A 300 -4.77 17.63 4.37
CA HIS A 300 -3.93 16.47 4.09
C HIS A 300 -4.26 15.29 5.02
N THR A 301 -4.43 15.55 6.32
CA THR A 301 -4.79 14.53 7.33
C THR A 301 -6.17 13.92 7.06
N LEU A 302 -7.15 14.76 6.71
CA LEU A 302 -8.51 14.30 6.37
C LEU A 302 -8.54 13.55 5.04
N GLY A 303 -7.82 14.03 4.03
CA GLY A 303 -7.73 13.39 2.73
C GLY A 303 -7.08 12.01 2.81
N LEU A 304 -5.95 11.88 3.51
CA LEU A 304 -5.34 10.57 3.74
C LEU A 304 -6.20 9.67 4.62
N GLY A 305 -6.89 10.23 5.62
CA GLY A 305 -7.86 9.50 6.43
C GLY A 305 -8.99 8.92 5.58
N ALA A 306 -9.57 9.72 4.68
CA ALA A 306 -10.58 9.31 3.72
C ALA A 306 -10.08 8.20 2.79
N LEU A 307 -8.94 8.40 2.13
CA LEU A 307 -8.35 7.45 1.20
C LEU A 307 -8.04 6.12 1.87
N LYS A 308 -7.24 6.13 2.94
CA LYS A 308 -6.81 4.90 3.63
C LYS A 308 -7.99 4.16 4.24
N TYR A 309 -8.91 4.87 4.90
CA TYR A 309 -10.07 4.23 5.52
C TYR A 309 -10.95 3.56 4.48
N TYR A 310 -11.24 4.25 3.38
CA TYR A 310 -12.11 3.70 2.33
C TYR A 310 -11.51 2.44 1.68
N LEU A 311 -10.19 2.42 1.47
CA LEU A 311 -9.49 1.25 0.94
C LEU A 311 -9.42 0.09 1.94
N LEU A 312 -9.38 0.38 3.25
CA LEU A 312 -9.16 -0.62 4.30
C LEU A 312 -10.44 -1.15 4.95
N LYS A 313 -11.58 -0.44 4.83
CA LYS A 313 -12.86 -0.87 5.42
C LYS A 313 -13.52 -2.04 4.71
N VAL A 314 -13.07 -2.37 3.51
CA VAL A 314 -13.58 -3.50 2.71
C VAL A 314 -12.60 -4.66 2.80
N ASP A 315 -13.12 -5.88 2.74
CA ASP A 315 -12.29 -7.08 2.62
C ASP A 315 -11.27 -6.93 1.46
N PRO A 316 -9.96 -7.13 1.71
CA PRO A 316 -8.93 -6.93 0.72
C PRO A 316 -9.18 -7.67 -0.60
N LYS A 317 -9.80 -8.86 -0.58
CA LYS A 317 -9.99 -9.70 -1.77
C LYS A 317 -11.07 -9.17 -2.70
N LYS A 318 -11.89 -8.21 -2.26
CA LYS A 318 -12.96 -7.66 -3.08
C LYS A 318 -12.41 -6.58 -3.99
N ARG A 319 -12.75 -6.68 -5.27
CA ARG A 319 -12.60 -5.55 -6.20
C ARG A 319 -13.49 -4.39 -5.75
N MET A 320 -12.99 -3.16 -5.82
CA MET A 320 -13.73 -1.99 -5.34
C MET A 320 -13.71 -0.83 -6.32
N LEU A 321 -14.78 -0.04 -6.29
CA LEU A 321 -14.85 1.27 -6.94
C LEU A 321 -14.47 2.32 -5.90
N PHE A 322 -13.41 3.09 -6.14
CA PHE A 322 -12.99 4.17 -5.27
C PHE A 322 -13.54 5.50 -5.77
N ASN A 323 -14.45 6.11 -5.01
CA ASN A 323 -15.01 7.43 -5.30
C ASN A 323 -14.46 8.46 -4.30
N PRO A 324 -13.56 9.38 -4.73
CA PRO A 324 -12.99 10.41 -3.86
C PRO A 324 -14.05 11.23 -3.10
N ALA A 325 -15.11 11.65 -3.78
CA ALA A 325 -16.16 12.49 -3.19
C ALA A 325 -16.96 11.76 -2.09
N GLU A 326 -17.17 10.46 -2.24
CA GLU A 326 -17.80 9.65 -1.19
C GLU A 326 -16.87 9.41 0.00
N SER A 327 -15.56 9.28 -0.25
CA SER A 327 -14.58 8.96 0.78
C SER A 327 -14.40 10.08 1.81
N VAL A 328 -14.62 11.34 1.41
CA VAL A 328 -14.39 12.53 2.25
C VAL A 328 -15.59 12.98 3.06
N ARG A 329 -16.74 12.30 2.95
CA ARG A 329 -17.98 12.70 3.65
C ARG A 329 -17.82 12.63 5.16
N LEU A 330 -18.42 13.58 5.88
CA LEU A 330 -18.44 13.61 7.35
C LEU A 330 -19.57 12.79 7.97
N GLU A 331 -20.46 12.23 7.15
CA GLU A 331 -21.52 11.31 7.56
C GLU A 331 -21.32 9.94 6.93
N GLY A 332 -21.77 8.90 7.63
CA GLY A 332 -21.66 7.52 7.19
C GLY A 332 -20.35 6.86 7.62
N ASP A 333 -20.06 5.71 7.03
CA ASP A 333 -18.89 4.89 7.34
C ASP A 333 -17.66 5.37 6.53
N THR A 334 -17.03 6.43 7.04
CA THR A 334 -15.87 7.10 6.42
C THR A 334 -14.79 7.44 7.45
N GLY A 335 -13.55 7.59 6.99
CA GLY A 335 -12.43 8.03 7.83
C GLY A 335 -12.68 9.40 8.48
N PRO A 336 -13.11 10.41 7.71
CA PRO A 336 -13.44 11.73 8.25
C PRO A 336 -14.55 11.74 9.31
N PHE A 337 -15.56 10.86 9.22
CA PHE A 337 -16.57 10.73 10.28
C PHE A 337 -15.94 10.31 11.62
N VAL A 338 -15.01 9.34 11.58
CA VAL A 338 -14.29 8.87 12.78
C VAL A 338 -13.33 9.95 13.30
N GLN A 339 -12.57 10.60 12.41
CA GLN A 339 -11.68 11.72 12.75
C GLN A 339 -12.44 12.90 13.37
N TYR A 340 -13.62 13.23 12.85
CA TYR A 340 -14.49 14.28 13.41
C TYR A 340 -14.96 13.95 14.82
N SER A 341 -15.25 12.67 15.10
CA SER A 341 -15.61 12.21 16.44
C SER A 341 -14.46 12.40 17.43
N TYR A 342 -13.22 12.14 17.01
CA TYR A 342 -12.01 12.45 17.79
C TYR A 342 -11.85 13.95 18.04
N ALA A 343 -11.91 14.78 17.00
CA ALA A 343 -11.75 16.24 17.13
C ALA A 343 -12.83 16.86 18.05
N ARG A 344 -14.06 16.35 17.99
CA ARG A 344 -15.14 16.76 18.92
C ARG A 344 -14.81 16.42 20.37
N ILE A 345 -14.28 15.21 20.63
CA ILE A 345 -13.82 14.83 21.97
C ILE A 345 -12.71 15.77 22.44
N SER A 346 -11.72 16.05 21.60
CA SER A 346 -10.65 16.99 21.93
C SER A 346 -11.19 18.38 22.31
N SER A 347 -12.23 18.86 21.61
CA SER A 347 -12.92 20.11 21.95
C SER A 347 -13.61 20.06 23.32
N ILE A 348 -14.30 18.96 23.64
CA ILE A 348 -14.95 18.76 24.96
C ILE A 348 -13.89 18.74 26.06
N ARG A 349 -12.76 18.07 25.85
CA ARG A 349 -11.68 18.00 26.85
C ARG A 349 -11.05 19.36 27.12
N ARG A 350 -10.85 20.19 26.09
CA ARG A 350 -10.39 21.59 26.27
C ARG A 350 -11.39 22.40 27.11
N LYS A 351 -12.68 22.33 26.79
CA LYS A 351 -13.74 23.02 27.55
C LYS A 351 -13.86 22.51 28.99
N ALA A 352 -13.68 21.21 29.21
CA ALA A 352 -13.69 20.61 30.54
C ALA A 352 -12.57 21.18 31.41
N LEU A 353 -11.36 21.29 30.83
CA LEU A 353 -10.20 21.87 31.49
C LEU A 353 -10.41 23.35 31.84
N GLU A 354 -10.98 24.15 30.91
CA GLU A 354 -11.34 25.55 31.16
C GLU A 354 -12.35 25.71 32.31
N GLN A 355 -13.27 24.76 32.48
CA GLN A 355 -14.22 24.70 33.59
C GLN A 355 -13.64 24.09 34.88
N GLY A 356 -12.35 23.72 34.90
CA GLY A 356 -11.71 23.09 36.06
C GLY A 356 -12.15 21.65 36.34
N VAL A 357 -12.73 20.95 35.36
CA VAL A 357 -13.10 19.54 35.49
C VAL A 357 -11.84 18.68 35.33
N ILE A 358 -11.48 17.94 36.38
CA ILE A 358 -10.32 17.04 36.39
C ILE A 358 -10.79 15.62 36.06
N GLU A 359 -10.09 14.95 35.13
CA GLU A 359 -10.31 13.54 34.82
C GLU A 359 -10.03 12.67 36.06
N THR A 360 -10.92 11.74 36.39
CA THR A 360 -10.78 10.82 37.54
C THR A 360 -10.74 9.36 37.07
N THR A 361 -10.13 8.50 37.89
CA THR A 361 -10.21 7.03 37.75
C THR A 361 -11.05 6.39 38.85
N ASP A 362 -11.47 7.16 39.86
CA ASP A 362 -12.41 6.74 40.89
C ASP A 362 -13.83 7.13 40.48
N PHE A 363 -14.66 6.10 40.23
CA PHE A 363 -16.06 6.23 39.81
C PHE A 363 -17.03 5.67 40.86
N SER A 364 -16.57 5.43 42.09
CA SER A 364 -17.39 4.89 43.18
C SER A 364 -18.62 5.75 43.49
N GLN A 365 -18.58 7.04 43.16
CA GLN A 365 -19.65 8.01 43.41
C GLN A 365 -20.50 8.34 42.17
N TYR A 366 -20.32 7.63 41.05
CA TYR A 366 -21.03 7.95 39.80
C TYR A 366 -22.53 7.60 39.84
N GLY A 367 -22.88 6.50 40.52
CA GLY A 367 -24.24 5.98 40.56
C GLY A 367 -24.58 5.11 39.35
N GLU A 368 -25.81 5.22 38.84
CA GLU A 368 -26.33 4.40 37.73
C GLU A 368 -25.85 4.92 36.36
N LEU A 369 -25.42 3.99 35.50
CA LEU A 369 -24.99 4.30 34.13
C LEU A 369 -26.21 4.56 33.24
N HIS A 370 -26.12 5.60 32.41
CA HIS A 370 -27.08 5.76 31.33
C HIS A 370 -26.90 4.63 30.30
N PRO A 371 -27.98 4.15 29.63
CA PRO A 371 -27.87 3.07 28.64
C PRO A 371 -26.81 3.30 27.55
N THR A 372 -26.66 4.54 27.06
CA THR A 372 -25.62 4.88 26.07
C THR A 372 -24.20 4.93 26.65
N GLU A 373 -24.04 5.20 27.95
CA GLU A 373 -22.74 5.09 28.63
C GLU A 373 -22.34 3.61 28.75
N GLN A 374 -23.30 2.75 29.15
CA GLN A 374 -23.08 1.31 29.21
C GLN A 374 -22.73 0.71 27.84
N GLU A 375 -23.46 1.09 26.79
CA GLU A 375 -23.19 0.66 25.41
C GLU A 375 -21.76 1.04 24.99
N LEU A 376 -21.36 2.29 25.20
CA LEU A 376 -20.02 2.76 24.85
C LEU A 376 -18.92 2.03 25.62
N ILE A 377 -19.11 1.78 26.92
CA ILE A 377 -18.16 1.00 27.73
C ILE A 377 -17.99 -0.42 27.18
N GLN A 378 -19.10 -1.06 26.77
CA GLN A 378 -19.06 -2.40 26.17
C GLN A 378 -18.30 -2.38 24.84
N GLN A 379 -18.50 -1.37 23.99
CA GLN A 379 -17.73 -1.20 22.74
C GLN A 379 -16.24 -1.02 23.02
N LEU A 380 -15.87 -0.19 24.00
CA LEU A 380 -14.47 0.03 24.37
C LEU A 380 -13.81 -1.25 24.93
N ALA A 381 -14.55 -2.07 25.67
CA ALA A 381 -14.06 -3.36 26.17
C ALA A 381 -13.75 -4.37 25.05
N GLY A 382 -14.35 -4.22 23.87
CA GLY A 382 -14.14 -5.09 22.71
C GLY A 382 -12.82 -4.89 21.96
N TYR A 383 -12.04 -3.84 22.28
CA TYR A 383 -10.83 -3.46 21.52
C TYR A 383 -9.85 -4.61 21.31
N ALA A 384 -9.44 -5.29 22.39
CA ALA A 384 -8.45 -6.36 22.32
C ALA A 384 -8.92 -7.54 21.46
N GLY A 385 -10.22 -7.86 21.52
CA GLY A 385 -10.82 -8.90 20.69
C GLY A 385 -10.79 -8.54 19.21
N ALA A 386 -11.11 -7.29 18.86
CA ALA A 386 -11.06 -6.79 17.49
C ALA A 386 -9.64 -6.83 16.91
N VAL A 387 -8.64 -6.39 17.68
CA VAL A 387 -7.22 -6.43 17.27
C VAL A 387 -6.73 -7.86 17.07
N ALA A 388 -7.04 -8.76 18.01
CA ALA A 388 -6.63 -10.16 17.90
C ALA A 388 -7.25 -10.85 16.68
N GLU A 389 -8.52 -10.58 16.37
CA GLU A 389 -9.18 -11.15 15.19
C GLU A 389 -8.65 -10.54 13.88
N ALA A 390 -8.42 -9.22 13.84
CA ALA A 390 -7.78 -8.55 12.70
C ALA A 390 -6.39 -9.11 12.40
N ALA A 391 -5.60 -9.39 13.44
CA ALA A 391 -4.28 -10.00 13.30
C ALA A 391 -4.37 -11.45 12.77
N ARG A 392 -5.25 -12.28 13.34
CA ARG A 392 -5.44 -13.68 12.89
C ARG A 392 -5.88 -13.79 11.44
N SER A 393 -6.73 -12.87 10.99
CA SER A 393 -7.30 -12.87 9.64
C SER A 393 -6.56 -11.98 8.64
N PHE A 394 -5.51 -11.26 9.08
CA PHE A 394 -4.82 -10.23 8.30
C PHE A 394 -5.77 -9.19 7.68
N SER A 395 -6.84 -8.82 8.41
CA SER A 395 -7.93 -7.99 7.89
C SER A 395 -8.07 -6.66 8.63
N PRO A 396 -7.56 -5.55 8.06
CA PRO A 396 -7.78 -4.19 8.58
C PRO A 396 -9.25 -3.77 8.63
N ALA A 397 -10.12 -4.38 7.81
CA ALA A 397 -11.54 -4.06 7.76
C ALA A 397 -12.24 -4.26 9.11
N LEU A 398 -11.76 -5.21 9.91
CA LEU A 398 -12.26 -5.44 11.27
C LEU A 398 -11.94 -4.28 12.22
N ILE A 399 -10.77 -3.66 12.07
CA ILE A 399 -10.40 -2.46 12.84
C ILE A 399 -11.22 -1.26 12.38
N ALA A 400 -11.41 -1.10 11.06
CA ALA A 400 -12.24 -0.04 10.51
C ALA A 400 -13.69 -0.13 11.03
N GLN A 401 -14.30 -1.31 10.95
CA GLN A 401 -15.66 -1.54 11.46
C GLN A 401 -15.75 -1.30 12.97
N TYR A 402 -14.76 -1.78 13.74
CA TYR A 402 -14.70 -1.56 15.18
C TYR A 402 -14.66 -0.06 15.53
N VAL A 403 -13.74 0.69 14.92
CA VAL A 403 -13.58 2.11 15.25
C VAL A 403 -14.78 2.95 14.79
N TYR A 404 -15.45 2.54 13.71
CA TYR A 404 -16.72 3.12 13.29
C TYR A 404 -17.83 2.96 14.32
N GLU A 405 -18.04 1.73 14.84
CA GLU A 405 -19.07 1.50 15.86
C GLU A 405 -18.73 2.23 17.18
N VAL A 406 -17.46 2.33 17.56
CA VAL A 406 -17.03 3.17 18.70
C VAL A 406 -17.39 4.64 18.47
N ALA A 407 -17.06 5.20 17.30
CA ALA A 407 -17.38 6.58 16.96
C ALA A 407 -18.90 6.82 16.94
N LYS A 408 -19.67 5.91 16.36
CA LYS A 408 -21.13 5.98 16.30
C LYS A 408 -21.77 5.92 17.69
N SER A 409 -21.34 4.98 18.55
CA SER A 409 -21.82 4.86 19.92
C SER A 409 -21.49 6.11 20.75
N TYR A 410 -20.29 6.68 20.56
CA TYR A 410 -19.93 7.96 21.19
C TYR A 410 -20.80 9.13 20.73
N ASN A 411 -21.05 9.25 19.42
CA ASN A 411 -21.93 10.31 18.89
C ASN A 411 -23.33 10.22 19.49
N ARG A 412 -23.87 9.01 19.63
CA ARG A 412 -25.16 8.78 20.29
C ARG A 412 -25.12 9.19 21.77
N PHE A 413 -24.10 8.75 22.51
CA PHE A 413 -23.87 9.18 23.90
C PHE A 413 -23.83 10.71 24.03
N PHE A 414 -23.05 11.38 23.18
CA PHE A 414 -22.91 12.84 23.17
C PHE A 414 -24.25 13.57 22.91
N THR A 415 -25.11 13.02 22.05
CA THR A 415 -26.42 13.60 21.74
C THR A 415 -27.43 13.38 22.85
N GLU A 416 -27.47 12.19 23.46
CA GLU A 416 -28.47 11.85 24.47
C GLU A 416 -28.10 12.35 25.87
N VAL A 417 -26.81 12.46 26.18
CA VAL A 417 -26.34 12.73 27.55
C VAL A 417 -25.48 13.99 27.60
N PRO A 418 -25.93 15.04 28.31
CA PRO A 418 -25.12 16.24 28.54
C PRO A 418 -23.81 15.93 29.28
N ILE A 419 -22.68 16.48 28.82
CA ILE A 419 -21.36 16.25 29.43
C ILE A 419 -20.92 17.40 30.35
N LEU A 420 -20.98 18.65 29.88
CA LEU A 420 -20.39 19.83 30.55
C LEU A 420 -21.40 20.91 30.97
N LYS A 421 -22.70 20.60 31.04
CA LYS A 421 -23.69 21.59 31.52
C LYS A 421 -23.50 21.91 33.01
N GLU A 422 -23.76 23.15 33.41
CA GLU A 422 -23.51 23.64 34.77
C GLU A 422 -24.21 22.81 35.85
N ASP A 423 -25.45 22.36 35.58
CA ASP A 423 -26.35 21.62 36.47
C ASP A 423 -25.98 20.14 36.69
N ILE A 424 -24.96 19.62 36.01
CA ILE A 424 -24.52 18.24 36.18
C ILE A 424 -23.62 18.11 37.42
N GLU A 425 -23.87 17.08 38.22
CA GLU A 425 -23.05 16.72 39.39
C GLU A 425 -21.56 16.56 39.01
N PRO A 426 -20.61 17.10 39.82
CA PRO A 426 -19.18 17.05 39.50
C PRO A 426 -18.64 15.64 39.21
N ALA A 427 -19.07 14.64 39.98
CA ALA A 427 -18.67 13.24 39.76
C ALA A 427 -19.12 12.72 38.39
N LYS A 428 -20.30 13.14 37.91
CA LYS A 428 -20.81 12.75 36.59
C LYS A 428 -20.07 13.44 35.46
N LYS A 429 -19.75 14.73 35.61
CA LYS A 429 -18.87 15.45 34.66
C LYS A 429 -17.52 14.75 34.54
N ALA A 430 -16.87 14.47 35.68
CA ALA A 430 -15.55 13.85 35.71
C ALA A 430 -15.53 12.48 35.03
N PHE A 431 -16.53 11.61 35.31
CA PHE A 431 -16.67 10.33 34.63
C PHE A 431 -16.90 10.47 33.11
N ARG A 432 -17.82 11.33 32.68
CA ARG A 432 -18.15 11.48 31.26
C ARG A 432 -16.96 12.03 30.47
N VAL A 433 -16.22 12.97 31.05
CA VAL A 433 -14.96 13.47 30.45
C VAL A 433 -13.92 12.37 30.37
N ALA A 434 -13.77 11.53 31.41
CA ALA A 434 -12.86 10.38 31.38
C ALA A 434 -13.29 9.33 30.33
N LEU A 435 -14.58 9.04 30.18
CA LEU A 435 -15.13 8.15 29.17
C LEU A 435 -14.88 8.70 27.75
N SER A 436 -15.08 10.01 27.55
CA SER A 436 -14.70 10.70 26.32
C SER A 436 -13.19 10.56 26.04
N ALA A 437 -12.33 10.81 27.03
CA ALA A 437 -10.88 10.69 26.88
C ALA A 437 -10.46 9.26 26.49
N LYS A 438 -11.02 8.24 27.15
CA LYS A 438 -10.77 6.84 26.81
C LYS A 438 -11.25 6.49 25.40
N THR A 439 -12.37 7.05 24.97
CA THR A 439 -12.90 6.91 23.61
C THR A 439 -11.95 7.51 22.58
N ALA A 440 -11.49 8.75 22.79
CA ALA A 440 -10.51 9.39 21.88
C ALA A 440 -9.20 8.61 21.80
N ALA A 441 -8.67 8.12 22.93
CA ALA A 441 -7.47 7.29 22.93
C ALA A 441 -7.67 5.99 22.13
N THR A 442 -8.85 5.37 22.25
CA THR A 442 -9.20 4.13 21.52
C THR A 442 -9.35 4.40 20.02
N ILE A 443 -10.00 5.50 19.63
CA ILE A 443 -10.11 5.94 18.24
C ILE A 443 -8.73 6.20 17.64
N LYS A 444 -7.90 7.00 18.32
CA LYS A 444 -6.53 7.34 17.87
C LYS A 444 -5.68 6.10 17.68
N THR A 445 -5.73 5.16 18.64
CA THR A 445 -4.97 3.91 18.55
C THR A 445 -5.46 3.05 17.39
N SER A 446 -6.79 2.90 17.24
CA SER A 446 -7.39 2.08 16.18
C SER A 446 -7.12 2.64 14.78
N LEU A 447 -7.25 3.95 14.58
CA LEU A 447 -6.90 4.61 13.33
C LEU A 447 -5.38 4.55 13.07
N GLY A 448 -4.56 4.62 14.12
CA GLY A 448 -3.11 4.38 14.03
C GLY A 448 -2.77 3.00 13.43
N LEU A 449 -3.50 1.94 13.81
CA LEU A 449 -3.34 0.61 13.20
C LEU A 449 -3.70 0.58 11.70
N LEU A 450 -4.50 1.54 11.22
CA LEU A 450 -4.83 1.72 9.80
C LEU A 450 -3.84 2.67 9.09
N GLY A 451 -2.86 3.22 9.81
CA GLY A 451 -1.96 4.27 9.33
C GLY A 451 -2.66 5.62 9.14
N ILE A 452 -3.73 5.88 9.88
CA ILE A 452 -4.53 7.11 9.76
C ILE A 452 -4.26 8.00 10.97
N ALA A 453 -3.83 9.24 10.70
CA ALA A 453 -3.68 10.27 11.72
C ALA A 453 -5.05 10.88 12.09
N VAL A 454 -5.14 11.47 13.28
CA VAL A 454 -6.34 12.16 13.78
C VAL A 454 -6.05 13.63 14.06
N PRO A 455 -6.88 14.58 13.60
CA PRO A 455 -6.67 15.99 13.86
C PRO A 455 -7.24 16.39 15.25
N GLU A 456 -6.54 17.27 15.96
CA GLU A 456 -6.99 17.79 17.27
C GLU A 456 -8.11 18.86 17.15
N ARG A 457 -8.29 19.41 15.95
CA ARG A 457 -9.29 20.43 15.58
C ARG A 457 -9.83 20.12 14.19
N MET A 458 -11.15 20.22 14.02
CA MET A 458 -11.88 19.96 12.77
C MET A 458 -13.24 20.64 12.79
#